data_AF-A0A971LJI5-F1
#
_entry.id   AF-A0A971LJI5-F1
#
_cell.length_a   1.000
_cell.length_b   1.000
_cell.length_c   1.000
_cell.angle_alpha   90.00
_cell.angle_beta   90.00
_cell.angle_gamma   90.00
#
_symmetry.space_group_name_H-M   'P 1'
#
loop_
_entity.id
_entity.type
_entity.pdbx_description
1 polymer ?
#
loop_
_entity_poly.entity_id
_entity_poly.type
_entity_poly.pdbx_seq_one_letter_code
_entity_poly.pdbx_strand_id
1 'polypeptide(L)'
;MKYWLRYSKDGLMRFVGHLDMLRNWERILRRAEAPLAFTQGFSPRPILSLAAPLPVGLSSQAEYLELETSEEVSDWEGMLGPVLPPGLEILGGMQVPPGTKPLMGLIR
;
A
#
# COMPACT_ATOMS: atom_id res chain seq x y z
N MET A 1 5.25 -11.50 6.68
CA MET A 1 4.73 -11.97 5.38
C MET A 1 4.68 -10.78 4.43
N LYS A 2 5.02 -10.96 3.14
CA LYS A 2 5.01 -9.86 2.16
C LYS A 2 3.73 -9.90 1.33
N TYR A 3 3.15 -8.73 1.05
CA TYR A 3 1.95 -8.57 0.23
C TYR A 3 2.14 -7.50 -0.84
N TRP A 4 1.49 -7.71 -1.98
CA TRP A 4 1.24 -6.69 -3.00
C TRP A 4 -0.23 -6.34 -3.00
N LEU A 5 -0.53 -5.07 -2.78
CA LEU A 5 -1.87 -4.52 -2.87
C LEU A 5 -1.99 -3.70 -4.15
N ARG A 6 -3.08 -3.93 -4.89
CA ARG A 6 -3.43 -3.14 -6.07
C ARG A 6 -4.54 -2.17 -5.69
N TYR A 7 -4.39 -0.92 -6.09
CA TYR A 7 -5.39 0.11 -5.78
C TYR A 7 -5.59 1.08 -6.95
N SER A 8 -6.75 1.72 -7.02
CA SER A 8 -7.00 2.85 -7.91
C SER A 8 -6.88 4.17 -7.15
N LYS A 9 -6.52 5.23 -7.86
CA LYS A 9 -6.60 6.60 -7.33
C LYS A 9 -7.22 7.54 -8.36
N ASP A 10 -8.20 8.32 -7.94
CA ASP A 10 -8.88 9.30 -8.78
C ASP A 10 -9.27 10.56 -8.00
N GLY A 11 -10.16 11.38 -8.57
CA GLY A 11 -10.71 12.56 -7.89
C GLY A 11 -9.61 13.48 -7.34
N LEU A 12 -9.73 13.86 -6.07
CA LEU A 12 -8.73 14.69 -5.38
C LEU A 12 -7.45 13.92 -5.03
N MET A 13 -7.49 12.58 -4.96
CA MET A 13 -6.31 11.76 -4.64
C MET A 13 -5.26 11.79 -5.74
N ARG A 14 -5.62 12.19 -6.97
CA ARG A 14 -4.65 12.46 -8.06
C ARG A 14 -3.63 13.54 -7.70
N PHE A 15 -3.97 14.45 -6.79
CA PHE A 15 -3.09 15.56 -6.39
C PHE A 15 -2.19 15.24 -5.20
N VAL A 16 -2.34 14.05 -4.62
CA VAL A 16 -1.48 13.59 -3.51
C VAL A 16 -0.15 13.10 -4.09
N GLY A 17 0.94 13.77 -3.69
CA GLY A 17 2.30 13.41 -4.09
C GLY A 17 2.76 12.08 -3.49
N HIS A 18 3.87 11.55 -3.99
CA HIS A 18 4.39 10.23 -3.60
C HIS A 18 4.58 10.04 -2.08
N LEU A 19 5.28 10.96 -1.41
CA LEU A 19 5.56 10.86 0.02
C LEU A 19 4.28 10.98 0.87
N ASP A 20 3.36 11.85 0.44
CA ASP A 20 2.08 12.01 1.13
C ASP A 20 1.17 10.81 0.89
N MET A 21 1.27 10.14 -0.25
CA MET A 21 0.57 8.88 -0.50
C MET A 21 1.09 7.76 0.39
N LEU A 22 2.41 7.64 0.59
CA LEU A 22 2.98 6.71 1.57
C LEU A 22 2.46 6.98 2.98
N ARG A 23 2.47 8.25 3.42
CA ARG A 23 1.93 8.64 4.73
C ARG A 23 0.43 8.37 4.85
N ASN A 24 -0.32 8.55 3.76
CA ASN A 24 -1.75 8.26 3.71
C ASN A 24 -1.97 6.75 3.89
N TRP A 25 -1.24 5.91 3.15
CA TRP A 25 -1.28 4.46 3.32
C TRP A 25 -0.94 4.01 4.73
N GLU A 26 0.11 4.55 5.34
CA GLU A 26 0.41 4.25 6.72
C GLU A 26 -0.75 4.59 7.67
N ARG A 27 -1.45 5.71 7.45
CA ARG A 27 -2.61 6.10 8.25
C ARG A 27 -3.81 5.18 8.01
N ILE A 28 -4.06 4.79 6.77
CA ILE A 28 -5.11 3.85 6.37
C ILE A 28 -4.86 2.49 7.04
N LEU A 29 -3.66 1.94 6.88
CA LEU A 29 -3.27 0.65 7.44
C LEU A 29 -3.35 0.64 8.97
N ARG A 30 -2.92 1.73 9.62
CA ARG A 30 -3.09 1.88 11.08
C ARG A 30 -4.56 1.97 11.51
N ARG A 31 -5.41 2.67 10.76
CA ARG A 31 -6.86 2.76 11.05
C ARG A 31 -7.60 1.45 10.85
N ALA A 32 -7.14 0.63 9.90
CA ALA A 32 -7.66 -0.70 9.65
C ALA A 32 -7.11 -1.76 10.63
N GLU A 33 -6.26 -1.36 11.58
CA GLU A 33 -5.57 -2.26 12.51
C GLU A 33 -4.79 -3.37 11.78
N ALA A 34 -4.26 -3.07 10.59
CA ALA A 34 -3.48 -4.02 9.82
C ALA A 34 -2.23 -4.46 10.62
N PRO A 35 -1.90 -5.77 10.65
CA PRO A 35 -0.81 -6.31 11.46
C PRO A 35 0.55 -6.02 10.80
N LEU A 36 0.95 -4.75 10.71
CA LEU A 36 2.15 -4.31 10.00
C LEU A 36 3.43 -4.84 10.65
N ALA A 37 4.37 -5.28 9.83
CA ALA A 37 5.75 -5.54 10.25
C ALA A 37 6.57 -4.24 10.25
N PHE A 38 7.54 -4.18 11.15
CA PHE A 38 8.37 -2.99 11.38
C PHE A 38 9.85 -3.30 11.24
N THR A 39 10.63 -2.28 10.87
CA THR A 39 12.09 -2.35 10.83
C THR A 39 12.69 -2.57 12.22
N GLN A 40 13.82 -3.27 12.29
CA GLN A 40 14.49 -3.69 13.54
C GLN A 40 15.48 -2.64 14.11
N GLY A 41 15.31 -1.35 13.78
CA GLY A 41 16.21 -0.27 14.21
C GLY A 41 15.70 0.52 15.43
N PHE A 42 16.47 1.51 15.87
CA PHE A 42 16.10 2.41 16.98
C PHE A 42 14.86 3.28 16.72
N SER A 43 14.37 3.34 15.48
CA SER A 43 13.13 4.01 15.11
C SER A 43 12.35 3.09 14.17
N PRO A 44 11.56 2.15 14.72
CA PRO A 44 10.82 1.19 13.92
C PRO A 44 9.83 1.92 13.02
N ARG A 45 9.88 1.62 11.73
CA ARG A 45 8.93 2.12 10.73
C ARG A 45 8.24 0.94 10.06
N PRO A 46 6.97 1.07 9.66
CA PRO A 46 6.32 0.07 8.83
C PRO A 46 7.15 -0.24 7.59
N ILE A 47 7.26 -1.52 7.24
CA ILE A 47 7.90 -1.94 6.00
C ILE A 47 6.87 -1.78 4.88
N LEU A 48 6.97 -0.66 4.16
CA LEU A 48 5.98 -0.20 3.19
C LEU A 48 6.66 0.55 2.02
N SER A 49 6.25 0.29 0.78
CA SER A 49 6.76 1.00 -0.40
C SER A 49 5.75 1.05 -1.55
N LEU A 50 5.82 2.10 -2.38
CA LEU A 50 5.05 2.19 -3.62
C LEU A 50 5.94 1.79 -4.79
N ALA A 51 5.40 1.01 -5.73
CA ALA A 51 6.22 0.43 -6.79
C ALA A 51 6.53 1.39 -7.94
N ALA A 52 5.56 2.17 -8.40
CA ALA A 52 5.71 3.10 -9.51
C ALA A 52 4.80 4.32 -9.30
N PRO A 53 5.18 5.28 -8.44
CA PRO A 53 4.29 6.37 -8.08
C PRO A 53 4.03 7.28 -9.28
N LEU A 54 2.75 7.51 -9.59
CA LEU A 54 2.38 8.43 -10.65
C LEU A 54 2.71 9.90 -10.34
N PRO A 55 3.03 10.70 -11.38
CA PRO A 55 3.05 12.15 -11.32
C PRO A 55 1.77 12.74 -10.72
N VAL A 56 1.95 13.84 -9.98
CA VAL A 56 0.85 14.63 -9.43
C VAL A 56 -0.06 15.10 -10.56
N GLY A 57 -1.35 15.02 -10.32
CA GLY A 57 -2.37 15.37 -11.30
C GLY A 57 -2.74 14.22 -12.24
N LEU A 58 -2.26 12.99 -12.06
CA LEU A 58 -2.72 11.83 -12.83
C LEU A 58 -3.54 10.85 -11.97
N SER A 59 -4.58 10.30 -12.59
CA SER A 59 -5.41 9.22 -12.03
C SER A 59 -4.94 7.87 -12.56
N SER A 60 -5.17 6.80 -11.80
CA SER A 60 -4.79 5.44 -12.18
C SER A 60 -5.80 4.43 -11.69
N GLN A 61 -5.94 3.38 -12.49
CA GLN A 61 -6.77 2.21 -12.21
C GLN A 61 -5.95 1.03 -11.66
N ALA A 62 -4.62 1.16 -11.59
CA ALA A 62 -3.74 0.09 -11.13
C ALA A 62 -2.39 0.64 -10.63
N GLU A 63 -2.40 1.18 -9.42
CA GLU A 63 -1.20 1.40 -8.62
C GLU A 63 -0.89 0.19 -7.76
N TYR A 64 0.36 0.06 -7.32
CA TYR A 64 0.76 -1.03 -6.44
C TYR A 64 1.56 -0.58 -5.22
N LEU A 65 1.20 -1.18 -4.09
CA LEU A 65 1.82 -1.03 -2.78
C LEU A 65 2.41 -2.37 -2.35
N GLU A 66 3.67 -2.39 -1.97
CA GLU A 66 4.31 -3.53 -1.30
C GLU A 66 4.41 -3.25 0.20
N LEU A 67 3.99 -4.20 1.02
CA LEU A 67 4.07 -4.10 2.47
C LEU A 67 4.39 -5.45 3.11
N GLU A 68 4.87 -5.42 4.36
CA GLU A 68 5.03 -6.61 5.17
C GLU A 68 4.15 -6.58 6.43
N THR A 69 3.63 -7.75 6.80
CA THR A 69 2.81 -7.97 8.00
C THR A 69 3.43 -9.00 8.94
N SER A 70 3.12 -8.92 10.24
CA SER A 70 3.45 -9.96 11.23
C SER A 70 2.53 -11.17 11.14
N GLU A 71 1.29 -10.97 10.69
CA GLU A 71 0.24 -12.00 10.60
C GLU A 71 -0.35 -12.10 9.20
N GLU A 72 -1.05 -13.19 8.92
CA GLU A 72 -1.74 -13.39 7.64
C GLU A 72 -2.96 -12.48 7.53
N VAL A 73 -3.18 -11.92 6.34
CA VAL A 73 -4.38 -11.13 6.03
C VAL A 73 -5.07 -11.76 4.84
N SER A 74 -6.25 -12.33 5.09
CA SER A 74 -7.03 -13.06 4.09
C SER A 74 -7.93 -12.16 3.24
N ASP A 75 -8.35 -11.02 3.77
CA ASP A 75 -9.26 -10.08 3.09
C ASP A 75 -8.80 -8.62 3.26
N TRP A 76 -7.97 -8.17 2.31
CA TRP A 76 -7.53 -6.77 2.26
C TRP A 76 -8.65 -5.81 1.86
N GLU A 77 -9.62 -6.27 1.09
CA GLU A 77 -10.69 -5.42 0.56
C GLU A 77 -11.68 -5.07 1.68
N GLY A 78 -12.13 -6.07 2.44
CA GLY A 78 -12.98 -5.88 3.62
C GLY A 78 -12.25 -5.15 4.75
N MET A 79 -10.96 -5.41 4.96
CA MET A 79 -10.17 -4.72 5.99
C MET A 79 -9.98 -3.23 5.69
N LEU A 80 -9.61 -2.87 4.46
CA LEU A 80 -9.25 -1.50 4.12
C LEU A 80 -10.45 -0.66 3.65
N GLY A 81 -11.41 -1.27 2.96
CA GLY A 81 -12.56 -0.59 2.36
C GLY A 81 -13.26 0.42 3.28
N PRO A 82 -13.59 0.07 4.54
CA PRO A 82 -14.28 0.98 5.46
C PRO A 82 -13.50 2.23 5.88
N VAL A 83 -12.17 2.24 5.70
CA VAL A 83 -11.30 3.34 6.17
C VAL A 83 -10.63 4.11 5.02
N LEU A 84 -10.87 3.72 3.76
CA LEU A 84 -10.32 4.39 2.60
C LEU A 84 -10.96 5.79 2.42
N PRO A 85 -10.15 6.83 2.13
CA PRO A 85 -10.68 8.14 1.77
C PRO A 85 -11.32 8.09 0.38
N PRO A 86 -12.26 9.01 0.07
CA PRO A 86 -12.82 9.16 -1.26
C PRO A 86 -11.73 9.32 -2.33
N GLY A 87 -11.88 8.59 -3.42
CA GLY A 87 -10.94 8.56 -4.54
C GLY A 87 -9.75 7.62 -4.38
N LEU A 88 -9.76 6.75 -3.36
CA LEU A 88 -8.96 5.53 -3.31
C LEU A 88 -9.89 4.31 -3.28
N GLU A 89 -9.52 3.27 -4.02
CA GLU A 89 -10.20 1.98 -4.01
C GLU A 89 -9.17 0.86 -3.95
N ILE A 90 -9.40 -0.13 -3.09
CA ILE A 90 -8.58 -1.34 -3.05
C ILE A 90 -9.16 -2.36 -4.04
N LEU A 91 -8.32 -2.88 -4.93
CA LEU A 91 -8.71 -3.75 -6.05
C LEU A 91 -8.22 -5.20 -5.91
N GLY A 92 -7.62 -5.51 -4.75
CA GLY A 92 -7.05 -6.81 -4.45
C GLY A 92 -5.74 -6.74 -3.66
N GLY A 93 -5.49 -7.81 -2.93
CA GLY A 93 -4.22 -8.06 -2.24
C GLY A 93 -3.78 -9.49 -2.47
N MET A 94 -2.47 -9.69 -2.67
CA MET A 94 -1.89 -11.02 -2.86
C MET A 94 -0.67 -11.18 -1.96
N GLN A 95 -0.56 -12.33 -1.30
CA GLN A 95 0.66 -12.71 -0.60
C GLN A 95 1.75 -13.05 -1.62
N VAL A 96 2.94 -12.48 -1.41
CA VAL A 96 4.07 -12.62 -2.31
C VAL A 96 4.92 -13.81 -1.89
N PRO A 97 5.29 -14.71 -2.81
CA PRO A 97 6.17 -15.83 -2.49
C PRO A 97 7.51 -15.37 -1.90
N PRO A 98 8.08 -16.09 -0.92
CA PRO A 98 9.42 -15.82 -0.42
C PRO A 98 10.47 -15.78 -1.54
N GLY A 99 11.46 -14.88 -1.43
CA GLY A 99 12.53 -14.73 -2.42
C GLY A 99 12.14 -13.93 -3.67
N THR A 100 10.89 -13.48 -3.80
CA THR A 100 10.49 -12.56 -4.87
C THR A 100 11.18 -11.21 -4.70
N LYS A 101 11.69 -10.66 -5.81
CA LYS A 101 12.30 -9.32 -5.83
C LYS A 101 11.29 -8.25 -5.39
N PRO A 102 11.73 -7.14 -4.79
CA PRO A 102 10.85 -6.02 -4.47
C PRO A 102 10.10 -5.54 -5.71
N LEU A 103 8.83 -5.19 -5.56
CA LEU A 103 7.94 -4.82 -6.66
C LEU A 103 8.50 -3.68 -7.52
N MET A 104 9.12 -2.68 -6.89
CA MET A 104 9.78 -1.56 -7.59
C MET A 104 10.87 -2.03 -8.57
N GLY A 105 11.53 -3.16 -8.31
CA GLY A 105 12.52 -3.75 -9.21
C GLY A 105 11.93 -4.62 -10.32
N LEU A 106 10.63 -4.87 -10.30
CA LEU A 106 9.91 -5.70 -11.28
C LEU A 106 9.10 -4.86 -12.28
N ILE A 107 8.64 -3.68 -11.86
CA ILE A 107 7.90 -2.74 -12.73
C ILE A 107 8.90 -1.90 -13.52
N ARG A 108 8.71 -1.78 -14.85
CA ARG A 108 9.47 -0.92 -15.76
C ARG A 108 8.56 0.08 -16.45
#